data_AF-A0A660T2B0-F1
#
_entry.id   AF-A0A660T2B0-F1
#
_cell.length_a   1.000
_cell.length_b   1.000
_cell.length_c   1.000
_cell.angle_alpha   90.00
_cell.angle_beta   90.00
_cell.angle_gamma   90.00
#
_symmetry.space_group_name_H-M   'P 1'
#
loop_
_entity.id
_entity.type
_entity.pdbx_description
1 polymer ?
#
loop_
_entity_poly.entity_id
_entity_poly.type
_entity_poly.pdbx_seq_one_letter_code
_entity_poly.pdbx_strand_id
1 'polypeptide(L)'
;MKENRDYHRIEKHANRHNKKSAETSIISGAVFTLAFGIVWFTTKEWFWVFPTLFAGLLPAVKGLQRFISERAGRNKVPDEAVAEKVVLRLAKDQNGIITPAMIAISTELTIEQAEKMLEKLAGKGYASMQVTEDGRVQYEFPEFIRGIDN
;
A
#
# COMPACT_ATOMS: atom_id res chain seq x y z
N MET A 1 88.49 14.64 -28.35
CA MET A 1 87.83 13.35 -28.03
C MET A 1 87.25 13.41 -26.62
N LYS A 2 86.06 14.00 -26.50
CA LYS A 2 85.23 14.01 -25.28
C LYS A 2 83.90 13.42 -25.72
N GLU A 3 83.80 12.12 -25.67
CA GLU A 3 82.56 11.44 -26.00
C GLU A 3 82.56 10.12 -25.25
N ASN A 4 81.38 9.75 -24.76
CA ASN A 4 81.07 8.43 -24.25
C ASN A 4 81.32 8.14 -22.75
N ARG A 5 80.90 9.05 -21.85
CA ARG A 5 80.62 8.68 -20.43
C ARG A 5 79.32 9.22 -19.85
N ASP A 6 78.43 9.78 -20.68
CA ASP A 6 77.18 10.42 -20.22
C ASP A 6 75.90 9.70 -20.66
N TYR A 7 75.97 8.40 -21.00
CA TYR A 7 74.78 7.59 -21.29
C TYR A 7 74.32 6.70 -20.14
N HIS A 8 75.05 6.66 -19.01
CA HIS A 8 74.68 5.83 -17.84
C HIS A 8 74.08 6.59 -16.66
N ARG A 9 73.64 7.84 -16.88
CA ARG A 9 73.06 8.67 -15.80
C ARG A 9 71.58 9.03 -15.97
N ILE A 10 70.88 8.43 -16.95
CA ILE A 10 69.50 8.79 -17.28
C ILE A 10 68.47 7.71 -16.88
N GLU A 11 68.87 6.51 -16.48
CA GLU A 11 67.94 5.51 -15.91
C GLU A 11 67.70 5.70 -14.40
N LYS A 12 67.53 6.94 -13.95
CA LYS A 12 67.12 7.24 -12.57
C LYS A 12 65.63 7.54 -12.42
N HIS A 13 64.80 7.25 -13.42
CA HIS A 13 63.35 7.51 -13.32
C HIS A 13 62.51 6.50 -14.10
N ALA A 14 62.64 5.22 -13.80
CA ALA A 14 61.57 4.28 -14.04
C ALA A 14 61.69 3.13 -13.07
N ASN A 15 60.54 2.73 -12.50
CA ASN A 15 60.36 1.44 -11.87
C ASN A 15 60.88 1.28 -10.43
N ARG A 16 60.16 1.88 -9.47
CA ARG A 16 59.73 1.17 -8.25
C ARG A 16 58.35 1.67 -7.82
N HIS A 17 57.37 1.35 -8.65
CA HIS A 17 55.99 1.30 -8.20
C HIS A 17 55.82 0.08 -7.29
N ASN A 18 55.04 0.27 -6.22
CA ASN A 18 54.22 -0.77 -5.60
C ASN A 18 54.90 -1.80 -4.68
N LYS A 19 55.17 -1.41 -3.43
CA LYS A 19 55.31 -2.35 -2.29
C LYS A 19 54.74 -1.81 -0.97
N LYS A 20 53.64 -1.07 -1.05
CA LYS A 20 52.85 -0.63 0.11
C LYS A 20 51.36 -0.57 -0.25
N SER A 21 50.73 -1.70 -0.55
CA SER A 21 49.28 -1.71 -0.80
C SER A 21 48.59 -3.08 -0.66
N ALA A 22 49.23 -4.06 -0.02
CA ALA A 22 48.61 -5.36 0.24
C ALA A 22 48.38 -5.62 1.74
N GLU A 23 49.14 -4.98 2.63
CA GLU A 23 49.01 -5.20 4.07
C GLU A 23 47.89 -4.34 4.69
N THR A 24 47.63 -3.15 4.15
CA THR A 24 46.64 -2.21 4.71
C THR A 24 45.18 -2.58 4.39
N SER A 25 44.91 -3.37 3.35
CA SER A 25 43.56 -3.84 3.02
C SER A 25 43.12 -5.04 3.87
N ILE A 26 44.06 -5.88 4.27
CA ILE A 26 43.79 -7.03 5.14
C ILE A 26 43.57 -6.57 6.58
N ILE A 27 44.37 -5.59 7.04
CA ILE A 27 44.26 -5.05 8.39
C ILE A 27 42.96 -4.28 8.58
N SER A 28 42.53 -3.48 7.60
CA SER A 28 41.24 -2.78 7.70
C SER A 28 40.08 -3.78 7.73
N GLY A 29 40.12 -4.83 6.90
CA GLY A 29 39.12 -5.90 6.93
C GLY A 29 39.05 -6.65 8.26
N ALA A 30 40.21 -6.98 8.84
CA ALA A 30 40.29 -7.66 10.13
C ALA A 30 39.78 -6.79 11.29
N VAL A 31 40.13 -5.49 11.29
CA VAL A 31 39.68 -4.53 12.32
C VAL A 31 38.17 -4.31 12.22
N PHE A 32 37.62 -4.16 11.01
CA PHE A 32 36.17 -4.05 10.81
C PHE A 32 35.43 -5.32 11.20
N THR A 33 35.97 -6.50 10.90
CA THR A 33 35.35 -7.79 11.26
C THR A 33 35.34 -7.99 12.77
N LEU A 34 36.41 -7.62 13.47
CA LEU A 34 36.47 -7.66 14.94
C LEU A 34 35.53 -6.64 15.57
N ALA A 35 35.51 -5.40 15.07
CA ALA A 35 34.57 -4.38 15.55
C ALA A 35 33.12 -4.82 15.35
N PHE A 36 32.78 -5.34 14.17
CA PHE A 36 31.44 -5.85 13.87
C PHE A 36 31.08 -7.07 14.74
N GLY A 37 32.00 -8.01 14.93
CA GLY A 37 31.79 -9.18 15.79
C GLY A 37 31.62 -8.82 17.27
N ILE A 38 32.38 -7.85 17.78
CA ILE A 38 32.26 -7.36 19.15
C ILE A 38 30.94 -6.60 19.34
N VAL A 39 30.57 -5.75 18.36
CA VAL A 39 29.27 -5.08 18.36
C VAL A 39 28.15 -6.11 18.31
N TRP A 40 28.21 -7.11 17.42
CA TRP A 40 27.23 -8.20 17.30
C TRP A 40 27.06 -9.00 18.59
N PHE A 41 28.18 -9.36 19.22
CA PHE A 41 28.19 -10.13 20.47
C PHE A 41 27.68 -9.33 21.67
N THR A 42 27.94 -8.02 21.69
CA THR A 42 27.56 -7.12 22.80
C THR A 42 26.13 -6.61 22.65
N THR A 43 25.68 -6.31 21.43
CA THR A 43 24.33 -5.76 21.25
C THR A 43 23.26 -6.83 21.37
N LYS A 44 23.45 -8.09 20.94
CA LYS A 44 22.38 -9.13 20.94
C LYS A 44 21.03 -8.64 20.38
N GLU A 45 21.02 -7.53 19.67
CA GLU A 45 19.80 -6.84 19.27
C GLU A 45 19.39 -7.37 17.90
N TRP A 46 18.36 -8.20 17.94
CA TRP A 46 17.08 -8.17 17.20
C TRP A 46 16.85 -7.08 16.11
N PHE A 47 17.71 -6.07 15.93
CA PHE A 47 17.53 -4.98 14.98
C PHE A 47 17.37 -5.43 13.52
N TRP A 48 17.99 -6.51 13.07
CA TRP A 48 17.79 -7.04 11.71
C TRP A 48 16.53 -7.91 11.56
N VAL A 49 15.99 -8.41 12.66
CA VAL A 49 14.70 -9.09 12.68
C VAL A 49 13.58 -8.07 12.44
N PHE A 50 13.70 -6.84 12.93
CA PHE A 50 12.69 -5.80 12.71
C PHE A 50 12.44 -5.45 11.22
N PRO A 51 13.43 -5.10 10.39
CA PRO A 51 13.24 -4.83 8.96
C PRO A 51 12.74 -6.04 8.18
N THR A 52 13.20 -7.25 8.50
CA THR A 52 12.77 -8.47 7.81
C THR A 52 11.36 -8.88 8.23
N LEU A 53 11.00 -8.72 9.50
CA LEU A 53 9.61 -8.87 9.96
C LEU A 53 8.73 -7.81 9.32
N PHE A 54 9.09 -6.54 9.28
CA PHE A 54 8.26 -5.50 8.65
C PHE A 54 8.14 -5.69 7.13
N ALA A 55 9.23 -6.05 6.45
CA ALA A 55 9.23 -6.30 5.01
C ALA A 55 8.45 -7.55 4.60
N GLY A 56 8.37 -8.57 5.47
CA GLY A 56 7.62 -9.81 5.21
C GLY A 56 6.19 -9.79 5.77
N LEU A 57 5.98 -9.22 6.95
CA LEU A 57 4.70 -9.19 7.66
C LEU A 57 3.73 -8.21 7.02
N LEU A 58 4.17 -7.04 6.53
CA LEU A 58 3.26 -6.10 5.85
C LEU A 58 2.68 -6.70 4.55
N PRO A 59 3.47 -7.32 3.65
CA PRO A 59 2.91 -8.02 2.50
C PRO A 59 2.10 -9.26 2.88
N ALA A 60 2.52 -10.02 3.89
CA ALA A 60 1.82 -11.24 4.31
C ALA A 60 0.47 -10.94 4.96
N VAL A 61 0.35 -9.91 5.80
CA VAL A 61 -0.93 -9.51 6.43
C VAL A 61 -1.88 -8.95 5.38
N LYS A 62 -1.40 -8.09 4.46
CA LYS A 62 -2.23 -7.64 3.31
C LYS A 62 -2.64 -8.78 2.39
N GLY A 63 -1.74 -9.71 2.11
CA GLY A 63 -1.99 -10.88 1.27
C GLY A 63 -2.97 -11.87 1.91
N LEU A 64 -2.83 -12.13 3.21
CA LEU A 64 -3.71 -13.03 3.97
C LEU A 64 -5.09 -12.42 4.15
N GLN A 65 -5.18 -11.11 4.40
CA GLN A 65 -6.46 -10.39 4.41
C GLN A 65 -7.17 -10.56 3.07
N ARG A 66 -6.46 -10.40 1.94
CA ARG A 66 -7.04 -10.62 0.62
C ARG A 66 -7.51 -12.07 0.40
N PHE A 67 -6.75 -13.06 0.84
CA PHE A 67 -7.09 -14.47 0.66
C PHE A 67 -8.31 -14.92 1.49
N ILE A 68 -8.47 -14.36 2.70
CA ILE A 68 -9.64 -14.62 3.55
C ILE A 68 -10.85 -13.82 3.04
N SER A 69 -10.65 -12.57 2.59
CA SER A 69 -11.70 -11.75 1.99
C SER A 69 -12.19 -12.26 0.63
N GLU A 70 -11.36 -12.98 -0.13
CA GLU A 70 -11.75 -13.61 -1.40
C GLU A 70 -12.70 -14.81 -1.21
N ARG A 71 -12.73 -15.43 -0.02
CA ARG A 71 -13.69 -16.48 0.34
C ARG A 71 -14.94 -15.94 1.06
N ALA A 72 -14.82 -14.80 1.73
CA ALA A 72 -15.94 -14.18 2.46
C ALA A 72 -16.90 -13.36 1.58
N GLY A 73 -16.64 -13.18 0.28
CA GLY A 73 -17.41 -12.23 -0.52
C GLY A 73 -17.47 -12.49 -2.01
N ARG A 74 -17.31 -13.73 -2.48
CA ARG A 74 -17.69 -14.09 -3.85
C ARG A 74 -19.20 -14.35 -3.96
N ASN A 75 -20.00 -13.49 -3.32
CA ASN A 75 -21.34 -13.26 -3.82
C ASN A 75 -21.16 -12.82 -5.27
N LYS A 76 -21.86 -13.44 -6.21
CA LYS A 76 -22.00 -12.90 -7.56
C LYS A 76 -22.55 -11.49 -7.36
N VAL A 77 -21.68 -10.48 -7.37
CA VAL A 77 -22.11 -9.09 -7.42
C VAL A 77 -22.96 -9.05 -8.69
N PRO A 78 -24.29 -8.87 -8.60
CA PRO A 78 -25.08 -8.60 -9.79
C PRO A 78 -24.36 -7.46 -10.50
N ASP A 79 -24.21 -7.55 -11.82
CA ASP A 79 -23.51 -6.55 -12.63
C ASP A 79 -23.76 -5.15 -12.03
N GLU A 80 -22.70 -4.47 -11.58
CA GLU A 80 -22.83 -3.30 -10.70
C GLU A 80 -23.79 -2.26 -11.30
N ALA A 81 -23.81 -2.16 -12.63
CA ALA A 81 -24.73 -1.31 -13.38
C ALA A 81 -26.21 -1.72 -13.23
N VAL A 82 -26.49 -3.02 -13.20
CA VAL A 82 -27.85 -3.57 -12.97
C VAL A 82 -28.28 -3.29 -11.54
N ALA A 83 -27.41 -3.57 -10.56
CA ALA A 83 -27.71 -3.30 -9.14
C ALA A 83 -27.94 -1.80 -8.89
N GLU A 84 -27.10 -0.93 -9.43
CA GLU A 84 -27.24 0.53 -9.34
C GLU A 84 -28.56 1.01 -9.94
N LYS A 85 -28.93 0.50 -11.14
CA LYS A 85 -30.20 0.84 -11.78
C LYS A 85 -31.42 0.42 -10.96
N VAL A 86 -31.36 -0.73 -10.29
CA VAL A 86 -32.44 -1.19 -9.41
C VAL A 86 -32.57 -0.29 -8.19
N VAL A 87 -31.45 0.09 -7.56
CA VAL A 87 -31.45 1.01 -6.41
C VAL A 87 -31.99 2.38 -6.79
N LEU A 88 -31.58 2.95 -7.92
CA LEU A 88 -32.08 4.25 -8.39
C LEU A 88 -33.58 4.21 -8.75
N ARG A 89 -34.06 3.09 -9.30
CA ARG A 89 -35.50 2.89 -9.53
C ARG A 89 -36.26 2.88 -8.21
N LEU A 90 -35.78 2.12 -7.22
CA LEU A 90 -36.40 2.08 -5.90
C LEU A 90 -36.37 3.45 -5.23
N ALA A 91 -35.28 4.21 -5.37
CA ALA A 91 -35.17 5.58 -4.89
C ALA A 91 -36.27 6.47 -5.48
N LYS A 92 -36.48 6.38 -6.79
CA LYS A 92 -37.56 7.10 -7.46
C LYS A 92 -38.95 6.69 -6.95
N ASP A 93 -39.19 5.40 -6.78
CA ASP A 93 -40.49 4.87 -6.32
C ASP A 93 -40.80 5.22 -4.85
N GLN A 94 -39.76 5.51 -4.05
CA GLN A 94 -39.84 5.86 -2.62
C GLN A 94 -39.64 7.37 -2.37
N ASN A 95 -39.99 8.21 -3.34
CA ASN A 95 -39.90 9.68 -3.26
C ASN A 95 -38.50 10.20 -2.89
N GLY A 96 -37.46 9.47 -3.30
CA GLY A 96 -36.06 9.85 -3.11
C GLY A 96 -35.49 9.59 -1.72
N ILE A 97 -36.22 8.96 -0.80
CA ILE A 97 -35.70 8.66 0.55
C ILE A 97 -35.63 7.14 0.72
N ILE A 98 -34.42 6.60 0.88
CA ILE A 98 -34.22 5.14 1.02
C ILE A 98 -33.21 4.77 2.10
N THR A 99 -33.33 3.53 2.61
CA THR A 99 -32.40 2.96 3.61
C THR A 99 -31.79 1.66 3.09
N PRO A 100 -30.60 1.25 3.58
CA PRO A 100 -29.99 -0.04 3.20
C PRO A 100 -30.92 -1.24 3.43
N ALA A 101 -31.63 -1.24 4.57
CA ALA A 101 -32.58 -2.31 4.91
C ALA A 101 -33.75 -2.38 3.91
N MET A 102 -34.26 -1.24 3.47
CA MET A 102 -35.36 -1.21 2.49
C MET A 102 -34.94 -1.74 1.12
N ILE A 103 -33.71 -1.41 0.68
CA ILE A 103 -33.14 -1.96 -0.55
C ILE A 103 -33.00 -3.48 -0.43
N ALA A 104 -32.46 -3.97 0.69
CA ALA A 104 -32.23 -5.40 0.89
C ALA A 104 -33.54 -6.22 0.91
N ILE A 105 -34.63 -5.65 1.41
CA ILE A 105 -35.96 -6.30 1.39
C ILE A 105 -36.59 -6.26 -0.01
N SER A 106 -36.30 -5.21 -0.79
CA SER A 106 -36.95 -4.97 -2.10
C SER A 106 -36.17 -5.54 -3.29
N THR A 107 -34.96 -6.04 -3.05
CA THR A 107 -34.01 -6.45 -4.11
C THR A 107 -33.26 -7.71 -3.69
N GLU A 108 -32.43 -8.24 -4.59
CA GLU A 108 -31.55 -9.39 -4.30
C GLU A 108 -30.24 -9.00 -3.58
N LEU A 109 -30.08 -7.73 -3.20
CA LEU A 109 -28.87 -7.22 -2.55
C LEU A 109 -28.89 -7.52 -1.04
N THR A 110 -27.73 -7.85 -0.47
CA THR A 110 -27.58 -7.88 1.00
C THR A 110 -27.56 -6.46 1.56
N ILE A 111 -27.78 -6.33 2.88
CA ILE A 111 -27.73 -5.04 3.57
C ILE A 111 -26.35 -4.38 3.37
N GLU A 112 -25.26 -5.14 3.50
CA GLU A 112 -23.89 -4.62 3.33
C GLU A 112 -23.64 -4.17 1.88
N GLN A 113 -24.17 -4.90 0.89
CA GLN A 113 -24.06 -4.53 -0.52
C GLN A 113 -24.83 -3.24 -0.82
N ALA A 114 -26.04 -3.12 -0.29
CA ALA A 114 -26.88 -1.94 -0.41
C ALA A 114 -26.23 -0.71 0.25
N GLU A 115 -25.72 -0.86 1.47
CA GLU A 115 -25.01 0.19 2.20
C GLU A 115 -23.82 0.71 1.41
N LYS A 116 -22.93 -0.19 0.99
CA LYS A 116 -21.75 0.17 0.19
C LYS A 116 -22.12 0.87 -1.13
N MET A 117 -23.23 0.47 -1.75
CA MET A 117 -23.73 1.12 -2.97
C MET A 117 -24.23 2.53 -2.69
N LEU A 118 -25.00 2.73 -1.61
CA LEU A 118 -25.48 4.04 -1.19
C LEU A 118 -24.32 4.98 -0.79
N GLU A 119 -23.34 4.48 -0.05
CA GLU A 119 -22.12 5.24 0.28
C GLU A 119 -21.37 5.67 -0.99
N LYS A 120 -21.24 4.79 -1.97
CA LYS A 120 -20.61 5.10 -3.27
C LYS A 120 -21.38 6.18 -4.02
N LEU A 121 -22.71 6.12 -4.02
CA LEU A 121 -23.56 7.13 -4.66
C LEU A 121 -23.50 8.47 -3.93
N ALA A 122 -23.48 8.46 -2.60
CA ALA A 122 -23.32 9.65 -1.78
C ALA A 122 -21.94 10.28 -1.96
N GLY A 123 -20.87 9.49 -2.00
CA GLY A 123 -19.50 9.96 -2.25
C GLY A 123 -19.32 10.57 -3.64
N LYS A 124 -20.18 10.22 -4.61
CA LYS A 124 -20.23 10.85 -5.94
C LYS A 124 -21.17 12.07 -6.01
N GLY A 125 -21.90 12.38 -4.94
CA GLY A 125 -22.82 13.50 -4.86
C GLY A 125 -24.23 13.24 -5.40
N TYR A 126 -24.59 11.99 -5.72
CA TYR A 126 -25.94 11.63 -6.19
C TYR A 126 -26.97 11.51 -5.05
N ALA A 127 -26.47 11.28 -3.83
CA ALA A 127 -27.29 11.15 -2.63
C ALA A 127 -26.62 11.86 -1.45
N SER A 128 -27.40 12.15 -0.40
CA SER A 128 -26.92 12.67 0.88
C SER A 128 -27.29 11.69 1.99
N MET A 129 -26.30 11.32 2.81
CA MET A 129 -26.55 10.53 4.01
C MET A 129 -27.06 11.44 5.12
N GLN A 130 -28.21 11.11 5.69
CA GLN A 130 -28.80 11.79 6.83
C GLN A 130 -28.98 10.81 7.98
N VAL A 131 -28.68 11.27 9.19
CA VAL A 131 -28.99 10.54 10.42
C VAL A 131 -30.23 11.18 11.01
N THR A 132 -31.31 10.40 11.08
CA THR A 132 -32.58 10.83 11.69
C THR A 132 -32.41 11.02 13.20
N GLU A 133 -33.36 11.74 13.81
CA GLU A 133 -33.37 11.95 15.28
C GLU A 133 -33.42 10.63 16.07
N ASP A 134 -34.02 9.59 15.49
CA ASP A 134 -34.07 8.23 16.04
C ASP A 134 -32.74 7.45 15.90
N GLY A 135 -31.70 8.06 15.33
CA GLY A 135 -30.39 7.43 15.11
C GLY A 135 -30.34 6.48 13.92
N ARG A 136 -31.35 6.47 13.04
CA ARG A 136 -31.35 5.67 11.81
C ARG A 136 -30.67 6.42 10.67
N VAL A 137 -29.89 5.70 9.87
CA VAL A 137 -29.28 6.23 8.65
C VAL A 137 -30.25 6.10 7.47
N GLN A 138 -30.53 7.22 6.82
CA GLN A 138 -31.28 7.30 5.57
C GLN A 138 -30.46 8.01 4.50
N TYR A 139 -30.77 7.74 3.24
CA TYR A 139 -30.14 8.37 2.10
C TYR A 139 -31.19 9.10 1.28
N GLU A 140 -30.93 10.37 1.02
CA GLU A 140 -31.80 11.27 0.29
C GLU A 140 -31.22 11.54 -1.10
N PHE A 141 -32.04 11.35 -2.13
CA PHE A 141 -31.73 11.57 -3.53
C PHE A 141 -32.44 12.85 -3.99
N PRO A 142 -31.74 14.01 -4.02
CA PRO A 142 -32.37 15.31 -4.28
C PRO A 142 -33.09 15.38 -5.63
N GLU A 143 -32.60 14.64 -6.62
CA GLU A 143 -33.18 14.54 -7.97
C GLU A 143 -34.60 13.95 -7.97
N PHE A 144 -34.95 13.14 -6.98
CA PHE A 144 -36.27 12.51 -6.88
C PHE A 144 -37.18 13.20 -5.85
N ILE A 145 -36.60 13.90 -4.86
CA ILE A 145 -37.35 14.66 -3.85
C ILE A 145 -37.99 15.92 -4.48
N ARG A 146 -37.32 16.55 -5.46
CA ARG A 146 -37.76 17.80 -6.10
C ARG A 146 -38.89 17.67 -7.13
N GLY A 147 -39.55 16.51 -7.20
CA GLY A 147 -40.58 16.22 -8.21
C GLY A 147 -42.02 16.60 -7.86
N ILE A 148 -42.29 17.29 -6.76
CA ILE A 148 -43.68 17.57 -6.29
C ILE A 148 -44.06 19.07 -6.40
N ASP A 149 -43.21 19.92 -7.00
CA ASP A 149 -43.48 21.35 -7.18
C ASP A 149 -43.66 21.71 -8.68
N ASN A 150 -44.70 21.18 -9.34
CA ASN A 150 -45.26 21.78 -10.58
C ASN A 150 -46.71 21.37 -10.82
#